data_AF-A0A1G6E4Y2-F1
#
_entry.id   AF-A0A1G6E4Y2-F1
#
_cell.length_a   1.000
_cell.length_b   1.000
_cell.length_c   1.000
_cell.angle_alpha   90.00
_cell.angle_beta   90.00
_cell.angle_gamma   90.00
#
_symmetry.space_group_name_H-M   'P 1'
#
loop_
_entity.id
_entity.type
_entity.pdbx_description
1 polymer ?
#
loop_
_entity_poly.entity_id
_entity_poly.type
_entity_poly.pdbx_seq_one_letter_code
_entity_poly.pdbx_strand_id
1 'polypeptide(L)'
;MVNDFLKKYQEELISEKIQLKEDIDLLETKIKEESKFLSLLEDSNESYFKEFTPRDINAKNNKKAEEVRVTLNELTSQMDIKLQKMKFFESRLTELNALISNTVIHNKPVIKKNDSEIINDNPLKLDKNQLIDSLKSINDLILLDPYRAQIELNNLISSI
;
A
#
# COMPACT_ATOMS: atom_id res chain seq x y z
N MET A 1 -4.51 16.25 21.79
CA MET A 1 -3.11 16.73 21.73
C MET A 1 -2.13 15.63 21.33
N VAL A 2 -1.94 14.55 22.12
CA VAL A 2 -1.01 13.46 21.75
C VAL A 2 -1.49 12.62 20.56
N ASN A 3 -2.78 12.26 20.51
CA ASN A 3 -3.34 11.52 19.37
C ASN A 3 -3.29 12.35 18.08
N ASP A 4 -3.62 13.64 18.14
CA ASP A 4 -3.54 14.55 16.99
C ASP A 4 -2.09 14.69 16.49
N PHE A 5 -1.11 14.74 17.40
CA PHE A 5 0.30 14.72 17.04
C PHE A 5 0.69 13.41 16.35
N LEU A 6 0.28 12.26 16.89
CA LEU A 6 0.56 10.95 16.28
C LEU A 6 -0.05 10.82 14.89
N LYS A 7 -1.28 11.32 14.69
CA LYS A 7 -1.93 11.35 13.37
C LYS A 7 -1.20 12.26 12.38
N LYS A 8 -0.79 13.45 12.81
CA LYS A 8 0.00 14.34 11.93
C LYS A 8 1.33 13.71 11.54
N TYR A 9 2.03 13.10 12.49
CA TYR A 9 3.27 12.40 12.22
C TYR A 9 3.06 11.17 11.30
N GLN A 10 1.91 10.50 11.41
CA GLN A 10 1.51 9.44 10.48
C GLN A 10 1.36 9.96 9.05
N GLU A 11 0.66 11.07 8.87
CA GLU A 11 0.44 11.69 7.56
C GLU A 11 1.78 12.10 6.91
N GLU A 12 2.69 12.66 7.70
CA GLU A 12 4.06 12.99 7.25
C GLU A 12 4.80 11.73 6.77
N LEU A 13 4.78 10.64 7.55
CA LEU A 13 5.41 9.36 7.17
C LEU A 13 4.77 8.73 5.93
N ILE A 14 3.45 8.85 5.76
CA ILE A 14 2.75 8.36 4.56
C ILE A 14 3.17 9.17 3.33
N SER A 15 3.29 10.49 3.46
CA SER A 15 3.76 11.36 2.38
C SER A 15 5.18 11.00 1.94
N GLU A 16 6.10 10.83 2.89
CA GLU A 16 7.47 10.38 2.59
C GLU A 16 7.51 8.98 1.97
N LYS A 17 6.62 8.07 2.40
CA LYS A 17 6.49 6.74 1.82
C LYS A 17 6.05 6.80 0.36
N ILE A 18 5.09 7.67 0.03
CA ILE A 18 4.59 7.85 -1.34
C ILE A 18 5.70 8.38 -2.25
N GLN A 19 6.41 9.44 -1.82
CA GLN A 19 7.54 9.98 -2.56
C GLN A 19 8.64 8.91 -2.78
N LEU A 20 8.94 8.13 -1.75
CA LEU A 20 9.91 7.04 -1.87
C LEU A 20 9.45 5.95 -2.86
N LYS A 21 8.14 5.70 -2.95
CA LYS A 21 7.59 4.74 -3.90
C LYS A 21 7.72 5.24 -5.34
N GLU A 22 7.40 6.50 -5.59
CA GLU A 22 7.60 7.14 -6.90
C GLU A 22 9.07 7.09 -7.35
N ASP A 23 9.99 7.37 -6.42
CA ASP A 23 11.43 7.25 -6.66
C ASP A 23 11.85 5.83 -7.04
N ILE A 24 11.30 4.81 -6.36
CA ILE A 24 11.54 3.39 -6.65
C ILE A 24 11.03 3.06 -8.06
N ASP A 25 9.81 3.46 -8.40
CA ASP A 25 9.20 3.15 -9.70
C ASP A 25 9.97 3.81 -10.86
N LEU A 26 10.47 5.03 -10.65
CA LEU A 26 11.37 5.72 -11.59
C LEU A 26 12.68 4.94 -11.77
N LEU A 27 13.27 4.49 -10.66
CA LEU A 27 14.53 3.75 -10.69
C LEU A 27 14.36 2.38 -11.37
N GLU A 28 13.23 1.71 -11.16
CA GLU A 28 12.88 0.44 -11.81
C GLU A 28 12.76 0.61 -13.32
N THR A 29 12.10 1.69 -13.74
CA THR A 29 11.99 2.05 -15.16
C THR A 29 13.38 2.28 -15.76
N LYS A 30 14.24 3.02 -15.07
CA LYS A 30 15.61 3.28 -15.53
C LYS A 30 16.45 2.01 -15.63
N ILE A 31 16.38 1.12 -14.64
CA ILE A 31 17.08 -0.18 -14.67
C ILE A 31 16.59 -1.02 -15.87
N LYS A 32 15.29 -1.03 -16.14
CA LYS A 32 14.72 -1.76 -17.27
C LYS A 32 15.19 -1.21 -18.62
N GLU A 33 15.25 0.11 -18.76
CA GLU A 33 15.77 0.77 -19.96
C GLU A 33 17.25 0.47 -20.18
N GLU A 34 18.08 0.62 -19.16
CA GLU A 34 19.52 0.33 -19.22
C GLU A 34 19.80 -1.15 -19.49
N SER A 35 19.02 -2.07 -18.90
CA SER A 35 19.12 -3.51 -19.16
C SER A 35 18.76 -3.85 -20.60
N LYS A 36 17.71 -3.24 -21.15
CA LYS A 36 17.35 -3.40 -22.57
C LYS A 36 18.43 -2.82 -23.48
N PHE A 37 19.01 -1.68 -23.13
CA PHE A 37 20.10 -1.08 -23.89
C PHE A 37 21.34 -1.97 -23.89
N LEU A 38 21.70 -2.56 -22.74
CA LEU A 38 22.78 -3.53 -22.64
C LEU A 38 22.54 -4.74 -23.56
N SER A 39 21.35 -5.33 -23.52
CA SER A 39 20.98 -6.46 -24.40
C SER A 39 21.17 -6.10 -25.88
N LEU A 40 20.73 -4.91 -26.30
CA LEU A 40 20.91 -4.47 -27.69
C LEU A 40 22.40 -4.33 -28.08
N LEU A 41 23.24 -3.86 -27.17
CA LEU A 41 24.68 -3.77 -27.40
C LEU A 41 25.31 -5.16 -27.51
N GLU A 42 24.91 -6.11 -26.66
CA GLU A 42 25.42 -7.48 -26.66
C GLU A 42 24.96 -8.25 -27.90
N ASP A 43 23.67 -8.17 -28.26
CA ASP A 43 23.10 -8.79 -29.47
C ASP A 43 23.80 -8.29 -30.74
N SER A 44 24.11 -6.98 -30.80
CA SER A 44 24.84 -6.40 -31.93
C SER A 44 26.27 -6.94 -32.05
N ASN A 45 26.87 -7.38 -30.93
CA ASN A 45 28.22 -7.90 -30.84
C ASN A 45 28.30 -9.44 -30.97
N GLU A 46 27.18 -10.15 -30.86
CA GLU A 46 27.09 -11.61 -31.06
C GLU A 46 26.58 -11.99 -32.46
N SER A 47 26.08 -11.03 -33.24
CA SER A 47 25.62 -11.25 -34.61
C SER A 47 26.70 -11.86 -35.51
N TYR A 48 26.28 -12.71 -36.45
CA TYR A 48 27.14 -13.27 -37.51
C TYR A 48 27.88 -12.19 -38.33
N PHE A 49 27.46 -10.92 -38.23
CA PHE A 49 28.10 -9.78 -38.86
C PHE A 49 29.17 -9.09 -38.00
N LYS A 50 29.54 -9.63 -36.84
CA LYS A 50 30.58 -9.06 -35.98
C LYS A 50 31.91 -8.85 -36.72
N GLU A 51 32.30 -9.81 -37.55
CA GLU A 51 33.52 -9.74 -38.38
C GLU A 51 33.45 -8.67 -39.47
N PHE A 52 32.24 -8.27 -39.85
CA PHE A 52 31.96 -7.21 -40.82
C PHE A 52 31.76 -5.83 -40.16
N THR A 53 31.70 -5.77 -38.83
CA THR A 53 31.58 -4.52 -38.08
C THR A 53 32.96 -3.88 -37.93
N PRO A 54 33.15 -2.60 -38.32
CA PRO A 54 34.44 -1.92 -38.15
C PRO A 54 34.97 -2.03 -36.73
N ARG A 55 36.28 -2.31 -36.59
CA ARG A 55 36.92 -2.56 -35.28
C ARG A 55 36.68 -1.41 -34.28
N ASP A 56 36.69 -0.18 -34.76
CA ASP A 56 36.45 1.01 -33.94
C ASP A 56 35.04 1.05 -33.35
N ILE A 57 34.04 0.61 -34.12
CA ILE A 57 32.64 0.55 -33.68
C ILE A 57 32.47 -0.56 -32.66
N ASN A 58 33.04 -1.74 -32.92
CA ASN A 58 33.00 -2.88 -31.99
C ASN A 58 33.67 -2.54 -30.64
N ALA A 59 34.86 -1.92 -30.68
CA ALA A 59 35.55 -1.46 -29.47
C ALA A 59 34.71 -0.43 -28.68
N LYS A 60 34.06 0.52 -29.37
CA LYS A 60 33.17 1.50 -28.75
C LYS A 60 31.94 0.84 -28.11
N ASN A 61 31.32 -0.11 -28.79
CA ASN A 61 30.14 -0.83 -28.27
C ASN A 61 30.50 -1.64 -27.02
N ASN A 62 31.64 -2.37 -27.02
CA ASN A 62 32.10 -3.12 -25.86
C ASN A 62 32.40 -2.20 -24.67
N LYS A 63 33.07 -1.07 -24.91
CA LYS A 63 33.30 -0.07 -23.85
C LYS A 63 31.98 0.47 -23.29
N LYS A 64 31.02 0.77 -24.17
CA LYS A 64 29.70 1.27 -23.75
C LYS A 64 28.92 0.22 -22.94
N ALA A 65 28.97 -1.05 -23.35
CA ALA A 65 28.34 -2.14 -22.60
C ALA A 65 28.91 -2.25 -21.18
N GLU A 66 30.24 -2.11 -21.02
CA GLU A 66 30.87 -2.12 -19.70
C GLU A 66 30.45 -0.93 -18.83
N GLU A 67 30.39 0.28 -19.39
CA GLU A 67 29.87 1.46 -18.69
C GLU A 67 28.41 1.28 -18.22
N VAL A 68 27.58 0.67 -19.07
CA VAL A 68 26.17 0.39 -18.76
C VAL A 68 26.06 -0.66 -17.64
N ARG A 69 26.91 -1.69 -17.62
CA ARG A 69 26.95 -2.67 -16.51
C ARG A 69 27.29 -2.02 -15.17
N VAL A 70 28.28 -1.12 -15.15
CA VAL A 70 28.63 -0.37 -13.93
C VAL A 70 27.45 0.48 -13.47
N THR A 71 26.78 1.16 -14.40
CA THR A 71 25.61 2.00 -14.10
C THR A 71 24.44 1.16 -13.58
N LEU A 72 24.19 -0.02 -14.16
CA LEU A 72 23.15 -0.95 -13.69
C LEU A 72 23.43 -1.44 -12.26
N ASN A 73 24.68 -1.76 -11.94
CA ASN A 73 25.06 -2.16 -10.58
C ASN A 73 24.83 -1.01 -9.58
N GLU A 74 25.19 0.22 -9.95
CA GLU A 74 24.95 1.40 -9.11
C GLU A 74 23.46 1.65 -8.90
N LEU A 75 22.66 1.61 -9.97
CA LEU A 75 21.20 1.77 -9.88
C LEU A 75 20.56 0.68 -9.03
N THR A 76 21.00 -0.58 -9.18
CA THR A 76 20.47 -1.69 -8.38
C THR A 76 20.81 -1.50 -6.89
N SER A 77 22.02 -1.05 -6.57
CA SER A 77 22.41 -0.72 -5.19
C SER A 77 21.55 0.42 -4.61
N GLN A 78 21.30 1.48 -5.39
CA GLN A 78 20.40 2.56 -4.99
C GLN A 78 18.96 2.05 -4.77
N MET A 79 18.49 1.10 -5.59
CA MET A 79 17.19 0.45 -5.43
C MET A 79 17.10 -0.25 -4.08
N ASP A 80 18.09 -1.06 -3.75
CA ASP A 80 18.12 -1.86 -2.53
C ASP A 80 18.06 -0.97 -1.28
N ILE A 81 18.82 0.14 -1.29
CA ILE A 81 18.79 1.13 -0.21
C ILE A 81 17.40 1.75 -0.06
N LYS A 82 16.75 2.13 -1.17
CA LYS A 82 15.38 2.69 -1.13
C LYS A 82 14.36 1.65 -0.65
N LEU A 83 14.47 0.39 -1.07
CA LEU A 83 13.61 -0.70 -0.61
C LEU A 83 13.79 -0.99 0.89
N GLN A 84 15.01 -0.91 1.41
CA GLN A 84 15.25 -1.00 2.86
C GLN A 84 14.58 0.15 3.62
N LYS A 85 14.70 1.39 3.10
CA LYS A 85 14.01 2.56 3.68
C LYS A 85 12.48 2.41 3.63
N MET A 86 11.94 1.82 2.56
CA MET A 86 10.51 1.51 2.45
C MET A 86 10.04 0.56 3.55
N LYS A 87 10.77 -0.54 3.76
CA LYS A 87 10.47 -1.50 4.85
C LYS A 87 10.53 -0.85 6.24
N PHE A 88 11.48 0.07 6.45
CA PHE A 88 11.57 0.84 7.69
C PHE A 88 10.31 1.69 7.91
N PHE A 89 9.86 2.43 6.88
CA PHE A 89 8.63 3.21 6.98
C PHE A 89 7.39 2.35 7.22
N GLU A 90 7.30 1.18 6.59
CA GLU A 90 6.20 0.24 6.82
C GLU A 90 6.16 -0.24 8.26
N SER A 91 7.31 -0.66 8.78
CA SER A 91 7.45 -1.09 10.18
C SER A 91 7.04 0.04 11.13
N ARG A 92 7.56 1.25 10.89
CA ARG A 92 7.25 2.42 11.71
C ARG A 92 5.78 2.81 11.68
N LEU A 93 5.13 2.73 10.51
CA LEU A 93 3.71 2.98 10.37
C LEU A 93 2.86 1.92 11.10
N THR A 94 3.28 0.64 11.09
CA THR A 94 2.57 -0.40 11.86
C THR A 94 2.65 -0.16 13.36
N GLU A 95 3.82 0.21 13.89
CA GLU A 95 4.00 0.60 15.29
C GLU A 95 3.11 1.79 15.66
N LEU A 96 3.10 2.82 14.81
CA LEU A 96 2.35 4.04 15.05
C LEU A 96 0.83 3.79 15.01
N ASN A 97 0.36 2.95 14.10
CA ASN A 97 -1.03 2.50 14.05
C ASN A 97 -1.45 1.76 15.33
N ALA A 98 -0.58 0.90 15.86
CA ALA A 98 -0.83 0.22 17.12
C ALA A 98 -0.91 1.20 18.29
N LEU A 99 -0.01 2.19 18.35
CA LEU A 99 -0.03 3.25 19.37
C LEU A 99 -1.31 4.09 19.29
N ILE A 100 -1.72 4.54 18.10
CA ILE A 100 -2.97 5.27 17.92
C ILE A 100 -4.15 4.42 18.40
N SER A 101 -4.24 3.16 17.98
CA SER A 101 -5.33 2.26 18.37
C SER A 101 -5.42 2.06 19.88
N ASN A 102 -4.27 1.86 20.56
CA ASN A 102 -4.22 1.72 22.01
C ASN A 102 -4.65 3.01 22.74
N THR A 103 -4.26 4.19 22.25
CA THR A 103 -4.71 5.46 22.85
C THR A 103 -6.21 5.70 22.72
N VAL A 104 -6.86 5.17 21.67
CA VAL A 104 -8.31 5.24 21.50
C VAL A 104 -9.04 4.39 22.54
N ILE A 105 -8.47 3.24 22.93
CA ILE A 105 -9.05 2.37 23.97
C ILE A 105 -9.00 3.05 25.35
N HIS A 106 -7.92 3.75 25.68
CA HIS A 106 -7.76 4.43 26.98
C HIS A 106 -8.57 5.73 27.13
N ASN A 107 -8.98 6.37 26.03
CA ASN A 107 -9.77 7.61 26.04
C ASN A 107 -11.28 7.38 25.95
N LYS A 108 -11.76 6.12 25.94
CA LYS A 108 -13.19 5.85 26.16
C LYS A 108 -13.50 6.21 27.62
N PRO A 109 -14.46 7.10 27.91
CA PRO A 109 -14.85 7.37 29.28
C PRO A 109 -15.32 6.05 29.91
N VAL A 110 -14.63 5.61 30.96
CA VAL A 110 -15.09 4.51 31.81
C VAL A 110 -16.36 5.03 32.50
N ILE A 111 -17.51 4.76 31.90
CA ILE A 111 -18.80 4.87 32.58
C ILE A 111 -18.75 3.81 33.68
N LYS A 112 -18.40 4.23 34.89
CA LYS A 112 -18.63 3.43 36.11
C LYS A 112 -20.14 3.24 36.22
N LYS A 113 -20.65 2.12 35.72
CA LYS A 113 -22.01 1.68 36.02
C LYS A 113 -21.98 1.19 37.46
N ASN A 114 -22.55 1.98 38.35
CA ASN A 114 -22.85 1.54 39.71
C ASN A 114 -23.91 0.45 39.61
N ASP A 115 -23.64 -0.70 40.22
CA ASP A 115 -24.59 -1.78 40.38
C ASP A 115 -25.78 -1.27 41.20
N SER A 116 -26.93 -1.16 40.55
CA SER A 116 -28.24 -1.07 41.19
C SER A 116 -29.25 -1.73 40.27
N GLU A 117 -29.52 -3.00 40.54
CA GLU A 117 -30.61 -3.75 39.93
C GLU A 117 -31.95 -3.09 40.26
N ILE A 118 -32.67 -2.59 39.24
CA ILE A 118 -34.14 -2.65 39.20
C ILE A 118 -34.54 -3.09 37.80
N ILE A 119 -35.16 -4.26 37.78
CA ILE A 119 -35.76 -4.99 36.67
C ILE A 119 -36.87 -4.13 36.03
N ASN A 120 -36.87 -4.05 34.70
CA ASN A 120 -38.09 -3.90 33.90
C ASN A 120 -37.88 -4.52 32.51
N ASP A 121 -38.68 -5.55 32.23
CA ASP A 121 -38.71 -6.37 31.04
C ASP A 121 -39.02 -5.58 29.76
N ASN A 122 -38.16 -5.70 28.75
CA ASN A 122 -38.49 -6.02 27.35
C ASN A 122 -37.25 -5.88 26.45
N PRO A 123 -36.53 -6.96 26.12
CA PRO A 123 -35.69 -6.96 24.93
C PRO A 123 -36.62 -7.12 23.72
N LEU A 124 -36.78 -6.06 22.91
CA LEU A 124 -37.33 -6.20 21.56
C LEU A 124 -36.38 -7.11 20.77
N LYS A 125 -36.64 -8.41 20.77
CA LYS A 125 -36.04 -9.35 19.82
C LYS A 125 -36.62 -9.01 18.46
N LEU A 126 -35.84 -8.39 17.60
CA LEU A 126 -36.16 -8.29 16.18
C LEU A 126 -36.39 -9.72 15.65
N ASP A 127 -37.59 -9.98 15.14
CA ASP A 127 -37.96 -11.31 14.67
C ASP A 127 -37.01 -11.75 13.55
N LYS A 128 -36.49 -12.97 13.63
CA LYS A 128 -35.52 -13.51 12.63
C LYS A 128 -36.04 -13.40 11.20
N ASN A 129 -37.35 -13.46 11.01
CA ASN A 129 -37.97 -13.33 9.69
C ASN A 129 -37.89 -11.89 9.16
N GLN A 130 -38.06 -10.87 10.01
CA GLN A 130 -37.90 -9.46 9.63
C GLN A 130 -36.45 -9.14 9.28
N LEU A 131 -35.49 -9.73 10.00
CA LEU A 131 -34.06 -9.61 9.67
C LEU A 131 -33.76 -10.21 8.29
N ILE A 132 -34.29 -11.40 7.99
CA ILE A 132 -34.09 -12.04 6.69
C ILE A 132 -34.69 -11.22 5.55
N ASP A 133 -35.86 -10.63 5.73
CA ASP A 133 -36.52 -9.82 4.70
C ASP A 133 -35.75 -8.52 4.45
N SER A 134 -35.28 -7.85 5.51
CA SER A 134 -34.44 -6.65 5.38
C SER A 134 -33.11 -6.95 4.67
N LEU A 135 -32.48 -8.09 4.95
CA LEU A 135 -31.25 -8.52 4.27
C LEU A 135 -31.48 -8.84 2.79
N LYS A 136 -32.64 -9.41 2.42
CA LYS A 136 -33.00 -9.64 1.02
C LYS A 136 -33.21 -8.32 0.27
N SER A 137 -33.92 -7.36 0.86
CA SER A 137 -34.09 -6.03 0.27
C SER A 137 -32.76 -5.30 0.08
N ILE A 138 -31.85 -5.37 1.06
CA ILE A 138 -30.50 -4.81 0.93
C ILE A 138 -29.73 -5.52 -0.19
N ASN A 139 -29.83 -6.84 -0.30
CA ASN A 139 -29.14 -7.60 -1.34
C ASN A 139 -29.59 -7.23 -2.76
N ASP A 140 -30.88 -6.98 -2.95
CA ASP A 140 -31.41 -6.49 -4.23
C ASP A 140 -30.95 -5.05 -4.52
N LEU A 141 -30.81 -4.22 -3.48
CA LEU A 141 -30.30 -2.85 -3.58
C LEU A 141 -28.82 -2.77 -3.94
N ILE A 142 -27.99 -3.76 -3.58
CA ILE A 142 -26.54 -3.75 -3.88
C ILE A 142 -26.27 -3.60 -5.39
N LEU A 143 -27.11 -4.19 -6.23
CA LEU A 143 -26.96 -4.13 -7.70
C LEU A 143 -27.46 -2.80 -8.30
N LEU A 144 -28.41 -2.12 -7.64
CA LEU A 144 -29.02 -0.87 -8.12
C LEU A 144 -28.32 0.38 -7.58
N ASP A 145 -28.03 0.40 -6.27
CA ASP A 145 -27.41 1.51 -5.56
C ASP A 145 -26.54 0.98 -4.39
N PRO A 146 -25.23 0.78 -4.63
CA PRO A 146 -24.32 0.20 -3.64
C PRO A 146 -24.09 1.12 -2.42
N TYR A 147 -24.22 2.45 -2.60
CA TYR A 147 -24.00 3.39 -1.51
C TYR A 147 -25.19 3.38 -0.53
N ARG A 148 -26.41 3.34 -1.07
CA ARG A 148 -27.62 3.23 -0.26
C ARG A 148 -27.70 1.87 0.47
N ALA A 149 -27.33 0.78 -0.20
CA ALA A 149 -27.26 -0.54 0.43
C ALA A 149 -26.32 -0.56 1.64
N GLN A 150 -25.18 0.15 1.56
CA GLN A 150 -24.23 0.27 2.67
C GLN A 150 -24.82 1.03 3.87
N ILE A 151 -25.59 2.09 3.63
CA ILE A 151 -26.25 2.87 4.70
C ILE A 151 -27.31 2.02 5.41
N GLU A 152 -28.18 1.34 4.65
CA GLU A 152 -29.23 0.50 5.22
C GLU A 152 -28.67 -0.69 6.00
N LEU A 153 -27.56 -1.28 5.53
CA LEU A 153 -26.84 -2.32 6.26
C LEU A 153 -26.26 -1.83 7.59
N ASN A 154 -25.66 -0.65 7.63
CA ASN A 154 -25.13 -0.07 8.87
C ASN A 154 -26.25 0.27 9.88
N ASN A 155 -27.42 0.70 9.38
CA ASN A 155 -28.60 0.94 10.22
C ASN A 155 -29.14 -0.37 10.82
N LEU A 156 -29.15 -1.46 10.03
CA LEU A 156 -29.55 -2.79 10.51
C LEU A 156 -28.62 -3.29 11.61
N ILE A 157 -27.30 -3.15 11.43
CA ILE A 157 -26.28 -3.55 12.42
C ILE A 157 -26.42 -2.73 13.71
N SER A 158 -26.81 -1.46 13.62
CA SER A 158 -27.02 -0.58 14.78
C SER A 158 -28.32 -0.87 15.54
N SER A 159 -29.25 -1.59 14.92
CA SER A 159 -30.56 -1.93 15.50
C SER A 159 -30.59 -3.29 16.23
N ILE A 160 -29.50 -4.06 16.16
CA ILE A 160 -29.31 -5.36 16.81
C ILE A 160 -28.44 -5.19 18.06
#